data_AF-A0A428MQA3-F1
#
_entry.id   AF-A0A428MQA3-F1
#
_cell.length_a   1.000
_cell.length_b   1.000
_cell.length_c   1.000
_cell.angle_alpha   90.00
_cell.angle_beta   90.00
_cell.angle_gamma   90.00
#
_symmetry.space_group_name_H-M   'P 1'
#
loop_
_entity.id
_entity.type
_entity.pdbx_description
1 polymer ?
#
loop_
_entity_poly.entity_id
_entity_poly.type
_entity_poly.pdbx_seq_one_letter_code
_entity_poly.pdbx_strand_id
1 'polypeptide(L)' 'MPLIILLVVLILIFGGGGYYMGPGLGYYGGGGLSLILALILIYLIFGRGRARL' A
#
# COMPACT_ATOMS: atom_id res chain seq x y z
N MET A 1 10.82 7.38 -8.80
CA MET A 1 9.72 7.20 -9.77
C MET A 1 9.29 5.75 -9.92
N PRO A 2 10.15 4.78 -10.30
CA PRO A 2 9.71 3.38 -10.52
C PRO A 2 9.14 2.71 -9.26
N LEU A 3 9.70 3.01 -8.09
CA LEU A 3 9.20 2.51 -6.80
C LEU A 3 7.77 2.97 -6.49
N ILE A 4 7.42 4.21 -6.81
CA ILE A 4 6.07 4.76 -6.54
C ILE A 4 5.06 4.04 -7.42
N ILE A 5 5.39 3.83 -8.69
CA ILE A 5 4.54 3.10 -9.64
C ILE A 5 4.33 1.66 -9.17
N LEU A 6 5.39 0.97 -8.74
CA LEU A 6 5.30 -0.37 -8.18
C LEU A 6 4.37 -0.42 -6.96
N LEU A 7 4.50 0.53 -6.04
CA LEU A 7 3.63 0.60 -4.84
C LEU A 7 2.17 0.79 -5.22
N VAL A 8 1.87 1.67 -6.19
CA VAL A 8 0.49 1.87 -6.67
C VAL A 8 -0.08 0.59 -7.25
N VAL A 9 0.69 -0.13 -8.09
CA VAL A 9 0.26 -1.42 -8.67
C VAL A 9 -0.02 -2.45 -7.58
N LEU A 10 0.86 -2.58 -6.58
CA LEU A 10 0.68 -3.51 -5.47
C LEU A 10 -0.58 -3.17 -4.66
N ILE A 11 -0.83 -1.89 -4.36
CA ILE A 11 -2.04 -1.46 -3.63
C ILE A 11 -3.31 -1.80 -4.42
N LEU A 12 -3.33 -1.66 -5.74
CA LEU A 12 -4.50 -1.99 -6.55
C LEU A 12 -4.77 -3.51 -6.57
N ILE A 13 -3.72 -4.32 -6.69
CA ILE A 13 -3.83 -5.78 -6.73
C ILE A 13 -4.24 -6.33 -5.36
N PHE A 14 -3.57 -5.92 -4.30
CA PHE A 14 -3.82 -6.45 -2.95
C PHE A 14 -5.00 -5.78 -2.25
N GLY A 15 -5.30 -4.51 -2.56
CA GLY A 15 -6.36 -3.73 -1.91
C GLY A 15 -7.75 -4.19 -2.33
N GLY A 16 -7.94 -4.40 -3.63
CA GLY A 16 -9.16 -5.02 -4.17
C GLY A 16 -9.11 -6.53 -4.02
N GLY A 17 -8.07 -7.18 -4.57
CA GLY A 17 -7.96 -8.64 -4.64
C GLY A 17 -7.98 -9.34 -3.28
N GLY A 18 -7.37 -8.73 -2.26
CA GLY A 18 -7.45 -9.21 -0.88
C GLY A 18 -8.86 -9.14 -0.32
N TYR A 19 -9.53 -7.99 -0.46
CA TYR A 19 -10.90 -7.81 0.04
C TYR A 19 -11.89 -8.82 -0.56
N TYR A 20 -11.72 -9.19 -1.84
CA TYR A 20 -12.60 -10.15 -2.52
C TYR A 20 -12.34 -11.63 -2.18
N MET A 21 -11.27 -11.97 -1.46
CA MET A 21 -10.96 -13.36 -1.07
C MET A 21 -11.79 -13.87 0.12
N GLY A 22 -12.71 -13.06 0.63
CA GLY A 22 -13.62 -13.44 1.72
C GLY A 22 -13.00 -13.37 3.12
N PRO A 23 -13.77 -13.78 4.14
CA PRO A 23 -13.37 -13.66 5.54
C PRO A 23 -12.10 -14.47 5.84
N GLY A 24 -11.19 -13.91 6.63
CA GLY A 24 -9.90 -14.54 6.95
C GLY A 24 -8.74 -13.93 6.16
N LEU A 25 -8.14 -14.71 5.25
CA LEU A 25 -6.93 -14.32 4.51
C LEU A 25 -7.10 -13.03 3.71
N GLY A 26 -8.30 -12.78 3.17
CA GLY A 26 -8.60 -11.57 2.42
C GLY A 26 -8.66 -10.31 3.28
N TYR A 27 -9.42 -10.39 4.38
CA TYR A 27 -9.65 -9.27 5.29
C TYR A 27 -8.40 -8.88 6.09
N TYR A 28 -7.70 -9.87 6.66
CA TYR A 28 -6.53 -9.62 7.51
C TYR A 28 -5.21 -9.62 6.74
N GLY A 29 -5.07 -10.46 5.72
CA GLY A 29 -3.85 -10.54 4.92
C GLY A 29 -3.79 -9.43 3.88
N GLY A 30 -4.71 -9.45 2.91
CA GLY A 30 -4.72 -8.50 1.80
C GLY A 30 -5.03 -7.06 2.23
N GLY A 31 -6.04 -6.87 3.10
CA GLY A 31 -6.39 -5.56 3.64
C GLY A 31 -5.26 -4.93 4.47
N GLY A 32 -4.64 -5.72 5.36
CA GLY A 32 -3.52 -5.26 6.19
C GLY A 32 -2.28 -4.90 5.36
N LEU A 33 -1.92 -5.74 4.39
CA LEU A 33 -0.76 -5.50 3.52
C LEU A 33 -0.97 -4.25 2.66
N SER A 34 -2.18 -4.04 2.14
CA SER A 34 -2.52 -2.85 1.34
C SER A 34 -2.46 -1.56 2.14
N LEU A 35 -2.90 -1.59 3.41
CA LEU A 35 -2.80 -0.45 4.32
C LEU A 35 -1.33 -0.06 4.56
N ILE A 36 -0.46 -1.03 4.82
CA ILE A 36 0.97 -0.78 5.04
C ILE A 36 1.59 -0.14 3.79
N LEU A 37 1.31 -0.69 2.60
CA LEU A 37 1.81 -0.13 1.35
C LEU A 37 1.30 1.28 1.08
N ALA A 38 0.03 1.56 1.39
CA ALA A 38 -0.54 2.90 1.27
C ALA A 38 0.15 3.91 2.20
N LEU A 39 0.44 3.53 3.44
CA LEU A 39 1.17 4.38 4.39
C LEU A 39 2.59 4.69 3.92
N ILE A 40 3.31 3.69 3.40
CA ILE A 40 4.65 3.86 2.82
C ILE A 40 4.61 4.82 1.62
N LEU A 41 3.61 4.66 0.74
CA LEU A 41 3.41 5.51 -0.42
C LEU A 41 3.16 6.98 0.00
N ILE A 42 2.27 7.20 0.97
CA ILE A 42 1.98 8.52 1.53
C ILE A 42 3.25 9.14 2.13
N TYR A 43 4.00 8.39 2.93
CA TYR A 43 5.26 8.88 3.50
C TYR A 43 6.28 9.25 2.42
N LEU A 44 6.41 8.44 1.37
CA LEU A 44 7.36 8.71 0.29
C LEU A 44 6.98 9.96 -0.53
N ILE A 45 5.69 10.22 -0.72
CA ILE A 45 5.19 11.39 -1.46
C ILE A 45 5.31 12.67 -0.62
N PHE A 46 4.89 12.62 0.65
CA PHE A 46 4.71 13.83 1.47
C PHE A 46 5.76 14.02 2.58
N GLY A 47 6.37 12.93 3.06
CA GLY A 47 7.30 12.94 4.20
C GLY A 47 8.78 13.02 3.80
N ARG A 48 9.17 12.37 2.70
CA ARG A 48 10.58 12.23 2.28
C ARG A 48 11.32 13.56 2.07
N GLY A 49 10.61 14.62 1.67
CA GLY A 49 11.18 15.94 1.42
C GLY A 49 11.43 16.80 2.67
N ARG A 50 10.95 16.38 3.85
CA ARG A 50 11.02 17.20 5.09
C ARG A 50 12.24 16.92 5.97
N ALA A 51 13.10 15.96 5.61
CA ALA A 51 14.26 15.57 6.39
C ALA A 51 15.53 16.42 6.14
N ARG A 52 15.38 17.58 5.48
CA ARG A 52 16.47 18.53 5.22
C ARG A 52 16.16 19.86 5.93
N LEU A 53 16.27 19.86 7.25
CA LEU A 53 16.34 21.07 8.08
C LEU A 53 17.50 20.90 9.05
#